data_AF-A0A178DHK9-F1
#
_entry.id   AF-A0A178DHK9-F1
#
_cell.length_a   1.000
_cell.length_b   1.000
_cell.length_c   1.000
_cell.angle_alpha   90.00
_cell.angle_beta   90.00
_cell.angle_gamma   90.00
#
_symmetry.space_group_name_H-M   'P 1'
#
loop_
_entity.id
_entity.type
_entity.pdbx_description
1 polymer ?
#
loop_
_entity_poly.entity_id
_entity_poly.type
_entity_poly.pdbx_seq_one_letter_code
_entity_poly.pdbx_strand_id
1 'polypeptide(L)' 'MGSTLHKAAMKGHKSIVELLLEHAADINLEDVQGRTPLTLAKHNSRSEIVDLLQRQGAK' A
#
# COMPACT_ATOMS: atom_id res chain seq x y z
N MET A 1 -12.67 7.16 2.62
CA MET A 1 -11.68 6.98 3.70
C MET A 1 -10.43 6.37 3.06
N GLY A 2 -9.36 7.14 2.86
CA GLY A 2 -8.07 6.55 2.46
C GLY A 2 -7.34 6.07 3.72
N SER A 3 -7.04 4.78 3.82
CA SER A 3 -6.36 4.23 5.00
C SER A 3 -4.92 4.74 5.12
N THR A 4 -4.33 4.60 6.30
CA THR A 4 -2.93 4.96 6.56
C THR A 4 -1.98 4.24 5.58
N LEU A 5 -2.32 3.00 5.20
CA LEU A 5 -1.56 2.21 4.23
C LEU A 5 -1.61 2.81 2.81
N HIS A 6 -2.76 3.32 2.36
CA HIS A 6 -2.87 4.02 1.06
C HIS A 6 -1.94 5.22 0.99
N LYS A 7 -1.92 6.05 2.05
CA LYS A 7 -1.07 7.24 2.10
C LYS A 7 0.41 6.88 2.12
N ALA A 8 0.80 5.89 2.94
CA ALA A 8 2.18 5.40 3.01
C ALA A 8 2.63 4.84 1.65
N ALA A 9 1.79 4.04 1.00
CA ALA A 9 2.09 3.44 -0.30
C ALA A 9 2.19 4.48 -1.42
N MET A 10 1.28 5.44 -1.47
CA MET A 10 1.30 6.56 -2.42
C MET A 10 2.56 7.43 -2.27
N LYS A 11 2.96 7.72 -1.02
CA LYS A 11 4.12 8.57 -0.72
C LYS A 11 5.46 7.82 -0.83
N GLY A 12 5.46 6.49 -0.86
CA GLY A 12 6.69 5.69 -0.90
C GLY A 12 7.34 5.45 0.46
N HIS A 13 6.59 5.56 1.56
CA HIS A 13 7.14 5.41 2.91
C HIS A 13 7.26 3.92 3.29
N LYS A 14 8.30 3.26 2.80
CA LYS A 14 8.51 1.81 2.95
C LYS A 14 8.42 1.31 4.38
N SER A 15 9.16 1.93 5.32
CA SER A 15 9.17 1.50 6.72
C SER A 15 7.80 1.61 7.39
N ILE A 16 6.98 2.58 6.97
CA ILE A 16 5.60 2.71 7.47
C ILE A 16 4.71 1.62 6.86
N VAL A 17 4.90 1.29 5.58
CA VAL A 17 4.18 0.18 4.94
C VAL A 17 4.50 -1.14 5.65
N GLU A 18 5.78 -1.42 5.92
CA GLU A 18 6.22 -2.61 6.67
C GLU A 18 5.56 -2.67 8.06
N LEU A 19 5.67 -1.59 8.84
CA LEU A 19 5.08 -1.52 10.18
C LEU A 19 3.56 -1.75 10.17
N LEU A 20 2.85 -1.18 9.18
CA LEU A 20 1.40 -1.35 9.07
C LEU A 20 1.03 -2.80 8.72
N LEU A 21 1.78 -3.44 7.83
CA LEU A 21 1.55 -4.85 7.46
C LEU A 21 1.85 -5.80 8.64
N GLU A 22 2.88 -5.51 9.44
CA GLU A 22 3.16 -6.24 10.69
C GLU A 22 2.02 -6.14 11.69
N HIS A 23 1.30 -5.02 11.72
CA HIS A 23 0.12 -4.81 12.56
C HIS A 23 -1.20 -5.29 11.92
N ALA A 24 -1.11 -6.24 10.98
CA ALA A 24 -2.25 -6.85 10.29
C ALA A 24 -3.15 -5.82 9.56
N ALA A 25 -2.58 -4.74 9.04
CA ALA A 25 -3.32 -3.85 8.14
C ALA A 25 -3.78 -4.62 6.89
N ASP A 26 -5.03 -4.40 6.50
CA ASP A 26 -5.58 -5.01 5.28
C ASP A 26 -4.88 -4.43 4.04
N ILE A 27 -4.09 -5.29 3.40
CA ILE A 27 -3.27 -4.97 2.23
C ILE A 27 -4.09 -4.73 0.96
N ASN A 28 -5.31 -5.24 0.90
CA ASN A 28 -6.21 -5.14 -0.24
C ASN A 28 -7.39 -4.19 0.02
N LEU A 29 -7.37 -3.47 1.15
CA LEU A 29 -8.41 -2.51 1.47
C LEU A 29 -8.55 -1.48 0.35
N GLU A 30 -9.77 -1.23 -0.09
CA GLU A 30 -10.06 -0.23 -1.12
C GLU A 30 -10.39 1.13 -0.48
N ASP A 31 -9.93 2.21 -1.10
CA ASP A 31 -10.41 3.55 -0.79
C ASP A 31 -11.77 3.85 -1.46
N VAL A 32 -12.28 5.07 -1.28
CA VAL A 32 -13.58 5.50 -1.85
C VAL A 32 -13.62 5.53 -3.37
N GLN A 33 -12.49 5.36 -4.05
CA GLN A 33 -12.38 5.29 -5.50
C GLN A 33 -12.09 3.86 -5.98
N GLY A 34 -12.18 2.85 -5.10
CA GLY A 34 -11.89 1.46 -5.43
C GLY A 34 -10.40 1.18 -5.65
N ARG A 35 -9.51 2.05 -5.15
CA ARG A 35 -8.06 1.88 -5.33
C ARG A 35 -7.48 1.17 -4.13
N THR A 36 -6.64 0.17 -4.36
CA THR A 36 -5.84 -0.49 -3.33
C THR A 36 -4.52 0.26 -3.08
N PRO A 37 -3.82 0.02 -1.96
CA PRO A 37 -2.47 0.54 -1.73
C PRO A 37 -1.49 0.19 -2.85
N LEU A 38 -1.62 -1.00 -3.45
CA LEU A 38 -0.80 -1.44 -4.57
C LEU A 38 -1.03 -0.58 -5.81
N THR A 39 -2.29 -0.32 -6.15
CA THR A 39 -2.66 0.52 -7.31
C THR A 39 -2.15 1.94 -7.12
N LEU A 40 -2.24 2.50 -5.92
CA LEU A 40 -1.66 3.81 -5.61
C LEU A 40 -0.13 3.84 -5.73
N ALA A 41 0.57 2.81 -5.24
CA ALA A 41 2.02 2.70 -5.36
C ALA A 41 2.45 2.63 -6.84
N LYS A 42 1.73 1.85 -7.67
CA LYS A 42 1.97 1.77 -9.12
C LYS A 42 1.79 3.12 -9.82
N HIS A 43 0.67 3.82 -9.56
CA HIS A 43 0.40 5.13 -10.15
C HIS A 43 1.42 6.21 -9.76
N ASN A 44 2.05 6.08 -8.60
CA ASN A 44 3.05 7.04 -8.11
C ASN A 44 4.50 6.56 -8.33
N SER A 45 4.72 5.54 -9.16
CA SER A 45 6.04 4.98 -9.48
C SER A 45 6.85 4.60 -8.23
N ARG A 46 6.20 4.03 -7.22
CA ARG A 46 6.82 3.59 -5.96
C ARG A 46 7.26 2.13 -6.06
N SER A 47 8.23 1.84 -6.93
CA SER A 47 8.64 0.47 -7.27
C SER A 47 8.97 -0.40 -6.06
N GLU A 48 9.71 0.12 -5.07
CA GLU A 48 10.02 -0.64 -3.84
C GLU A 48 8.77 -1.05 -3.06
N ILE A 49 7.74 -0.21 -3.04
CA ILE A 49 6.47 -0.51 -2.38
C ILE A 49 5.65 -1.50 -3.20
N VAL A 50 5.67 -1.37 -4.53
CA VAL A 50 5.01 -2.32 -5.43
C VAL A 50 5.55 -3.72 -5.20
N ASP A 51 6.89 -3.87 -5.20
CA ASP A 51 7.55 -5.16 -4.96
C ASP A 51 7.23 -5.71 -3.58
N LEU A 52 7.24 -4.85 -2.55
CA LEU A 52 6.93 -5.23 -1.19
C LEU A 52 5.48 -5.72 -1.05
N LEU A 53 4.51 -4.96 -1.56
CA LEU A 53 3.10 -5.31 -1.49
C LEU A 53 2.80 -6.59 -2.28
N GLN A 54 3.41 -6.77 -3.46
CA GLN A 54 3.28 -8.00 -4.24
C GLN A 54 3.85 -9.23 -3.53
N ARG A 55 5.02 -9.10 -2.88
CA ARG A 55 5.60 -10.17 -2.06
C ARG A 55 4.72 -10.56 -0.87
N GLN A 56 3.96 -9.60 -0.35
CA GLN A 56 3.01 -9.81 0.74
C GLN A 56 1.61 -10.26 0.25
N GLY A 57 1.45 -10.52 -1.06
CA GLY A 57 0.23 -11.07 -1.63
C GLY A 57 -0.86 -10.04 -1.96
N ALA A 58 -0.51 -8.75 -2.05
CA ALA A 58 -1.43 -7.70 -2.52
C ALA A 58 -1.90 -7.98 -3.96
N LYS A 59 -3.17 -7.70 -4.23
CA LYS A 59 -3.81 -7.90 -5.54
C LYS A 59 -4.31 -6.59 -6.13
#